data_AF-A0A3B0XUT8-F1
#
_entry.id   AF-A0A3B0XUT8-F1
#
_cell.length_a   1.000
_cell.length_b   1.000
_cell.length_c   1.000
_cell.angle_alpha   90.00
_cell.angle_beta   90.00
_cell.angle_gamma   90.00
#
_symmetry.space_group_name_H-M   'P 1'
#
loop_
_entity.id
_entity.type
_entity.pdbx_description
1 polymer ?
#
loop_
_entity_poly.entity_id
_entity_poly.type
_entity_poly.pdbx_seq_one_letter_code
_entity_poly.pdbx_strand_id
1 'polypeptide(L)'
;MIDLNKSKTEFNHFIGYPDFMKTMHLMVLPVPLAMILAMILVMVSLLLSGVLTAAEIKKTGSQSQCSALKLQVLGSGGPEIDDGLASASFLLWIEGKARVMVDAGGGSSLNFEKAGANFNDLQAILLTHLHVDHSAALAVYVKAGYFTGRNLPLPVLGPAAGGVFPSTEAFINALFSDRGGSVYP
;
A
#
# COMPACT_ATOMS: atom_id res chain seq x y z
N MET A 1 12.64 29.01 -8.27
CA MET A 1 12.86 29.16 -6.81
C MET A 1 11.50 29.05 -6.16
N ILE A 2 11.28 27.99 -5.37
CA ILE A 2 10.06 27.78 -4.59
C ILE A 2 10.42 28.09 -3.13
N ASP A 3 9.63 28.96 -2.52
CA ASP A 3 9.79 29.51 -1.18
C ASP A 3 9.31 28.48 -0.13
N LEU A 4 10.21 28.09 0.78
CA LEU A 4 10.00 27.07 1.81
C LEU A 4 9.68 27.66 3.20
N ASN A 5 9.23 28.92 3.29
CA ASN A 5 9.17 29.62 4.58
C ASN A 5 7.76 29.79 5.20
N LYS A 6 6.92 28.75 5.17
CA LYS A 6 5.68 28.70 5.96
C LYS A 6 5.50 27.37 6.71
N SER A 7 6.19 27.21 7.84
CA SER A 7 5.72 26.38 8.97
C SER A 7 6.48 26.59 10.30
N LYS A 8 7.09 27.76 10.53
CA LYS A 8 7.62 28.11 11.85
C LYS A 8 6.55 28.79 12.72
N THR A 9 5.64 27.99 13.27
CA THR A 9 4.74 28.38 14.36
C THR A 9 4.27 27.13 15.07
N GLU A 10 5.08 26.65 16.02
CA GLU A 10 4.76 25.62 17.03
C GLU A 10 5.99 25.52 17.95
N PHE A 11 6.32 26.60 18.66
CA PHE A 11 7.31 26.59 19.77
C PHE A 11 7.08 27.86 20.59
N ASN A 12 6.15 27.78 21.55
CA ASN A 12 6.13 28.51 22.82
C ASN A 12 4.73 28.44 23.48
N HIS A 13 4.43 27.34 24.18
CA HIS A 13 3.70 27.46 25.45
C HIS A 13 3.83 26.18 26.30
N PHE A 14 4.80 26.19 27.20
CA PHE A 14 4.83 25.36 28.40
C PHE A 14 4.67 26.32 29.58
N ILE A 15 4.00 25.83 30.64
CA ILE A 15 3.85 26.36 32.01
C ILE A 15 2.45 26.92 32.35
N GLY A 16 1.73 26.16 33.17
CA GLY A 16 1.16 26.67 34.41
C GLY A 16 -0.37 26.76 34.53
N TYR A 17 -1.01 25.73 35.10
CA TYR A 17 -2.23 25.89 35.89
C TYR A 17 -2.22 24.95 37.10
N PRO A 18 -2.12 25.46 38.34
CA PRO A 18 -2.45 24.70 39.54
C PRO A 18 -3.96 24.78 39.84
N ASP A 19 -4.45 23.79 40.58
CA ASP A 19 -5.69 23.81 41.38
C ASP A 19 -7.06 23.89 40.70
N PHE A 20 -7.47 22.79 40.08
CA PHE A 20 -8.89 22.46 39.91
C PHE A 20 -9.25 21.09 40.54
N MET A 21 -8.89 20.91 41.81
CA MET A 21 -9.41 19.83 42.67
C MET A 21 -10.20 20.46 43.83
N LYS A 22 -11.37 21.01 43.51
CA LYS A 22 -12.38 21.40 44.49
C LYS A 22 -13.62 20.51 44.36
N THR A 23 -13.68 19.52 45.25
CA THR A 23 -14.90 19.01 45.89
C THR A 23 -16.07 18.63 44.97
N MET A 24 -15.95 17.52 44.25
CA MET A 24 -17.10 16.81 43.68
C MET A 24 -17.37 15.57 44.53
N HIS A 25 -18.40 15.63 45.38
CA HIS A 25 -18.87 14.47 46.13
C HIS A 25 -19.46 13.45 45.14
N LEU A 26 -18.69 12.41 44.83
CA LEU A 26 -19.10 11.28 44.01
C LEU A 26 -20.07 10.40 44.81
N MET A 27 -21.37 10.61 44.64
CA MET A 27 -22.41 9.75 45.20
C MET A 27 -22.52 8.48 44.33
N VAL A 28 -21.69 7.48 44.63
CA VAL A 28 -21.80 6.14 44.02
C VAL A 28 -22.95 5.41 44.69
N LEU A 29 -24.14 5.43 44.08
CA LEU A 29 -25.22 4.53 44.47
C LEU A 29 -24.84 3.11 44.00
N PRO A 30 -24.83 2.10 44.89
CA PRO A 30 -24.53 0.73 44.47
C PRO A 30 -25.64 0.25 43.54
N VAL A 31 -25.29 -0.01 42.28
CA VAL A 31 -26.17 -0.73 41.35
C VAL A 31 -26.39 -2.12 41.95
N PRO A 32 -27.65 -2.54 42.23
CA PRO A 32 -27.90 -3.81 42.88
C PRO A 32 -27.34 -4.95 42.04
N LEU A 33 -26.63 -5.89 42.67
CA LEU A 33 -25.97 -7.04 42.03
C LEU A 33 -26.89 -7.81 41.06
N ALA A 34 -28.21 -7.77 41.30
CA ALA A 34 -29.23 -8.31 40.42
C ALA A 34 -29.25 -7.69 39.01
N MET A 35 -28.96 -6.40 38.85
CA MET A 35 -28.91 -5.75 37.52
C MET A 35 -27.68 -6.16 36.73
N ILE A 36 -26.53 -6.34 37.39
CA ILE A 36 -25.30 -6.82 36.74
C ILE A 36 -25.51 -8.25 36.24
N LEU A 37 -26.14 -9.11 37.05
CA LEU A 37 -26.43 -10.49 36.67
C LEU A 37 -27.44 -10.57 35.50
N ALA A 38 -28.46 -9.70 35.49
CA ALA A 38 -29.43 -9.61 34.39
C ALA A 38 -28.77 -9.16 33.08
N MET A 39 -27.85 -8.18 33.13
CA MET A 39 -27.10 -7.72 31.95
C MET A 39 -26.17 -8.82 31.39
N ILE A 40 -25.54 -9.61 32.26
CA ILE A 40 -24.71 -10.75 31.84
C ILE A 40 -25.58 -11.81 31.15
N LEU A 41 -26.76 -12.13 31.69
CA LEU A 41 -27.67 -13.11 31.07
C LEU A 41 -28.18 -12.66 29.68
N VAL A 42 -28.48 -11.36 29.52
CA VAL A 42 -28.88 -10.79 28.23
C VAL A 42 -27.74 -10.85 27.22
N MET A 43 -26.52 -10.49 27.62
CA MET A 43 -25.33 -10.56 26.77
C MET A 43 -24.99 -12.00 26.34
N VAL A 44 -25.11 -12.98 27.23
CA VAL A 44 -24.89 -14.40 26.91
C VAL A 44 -25.95 -14.92 25.93
N SER A 45 -27.21 -14.49 26.10
CA SER A 45 -28.32 -14.88 25.21
C SER A 45 -28.16 -14.30 23.78
N LEU A 46 -27.67 -13.06 23.69
CA LEU A 46 -27.34 -12.40 22.42
C LEU A 46 -26.15 -13.08 21.71
N LEU A 47 -25.13 -13.50 22.46
CA LEU A 47 -23.97 -14.23 21.93
C LEU A 47 -24.34 -15.62 21.41
N LEU A 48 -25.30 -16.30 22.04
CA LEU A 48 -25.75 -17.63 21.60
C LEU A 48 -26.64 -17.60 20.34
N SER A 49 -27.36 -16.48 20.13
CA SER A 49 -28.29 -16.32 19.00
C SER A 49 -27.59 -15.92 17.69
N GLY A 50 -26.37 -15.38 17.76
CA GLY A 50 -25.60 -14.92 16.59
C GLY A 50 -24.88 -16.01 15.79
N VAL A 51 -24.95 -17.29 16.22
CA VAL A 51 -24.10 -18.37 15.66
C VAL A 51 -24.78 -19.15 14.53
N LEU A 52 -26.08 -18.97 14.26
CA LEU A 52 -26.75 -19.69 13.18
C LEU A 52 -27.37 -18.74 12.16
N THR A 53 -26.59 -18.38 11.14
CA THR A 53 -26.94 -18.43 9.69
C THR A 53 -25.97 -17.56 8.85
N ALA A 54 -24.72 -17.99 8.74
CA ALA A 54 -23.92 -17.63 7.57
C ALA A 54 -24.21 -18.68 6.48
N ALA A 55 -25.31 -18.49 5.73
CA ALA A 55 -25.52 -19.27 4.52
C ALA A 55 -24.44 -18.88 3.50
N GLU A 56 -23.55 -19.82 3.17
CA GLU A 56 -22.60 -19.64 2.08
C GLU A 56 -23.35 -19.51 0.76
N ILE A 57 -23.39 -18.30 0.20
CA ILE A 57 -23.74 -18.12 -1.20
C ILE A 57 -22.58 -18.69 -2.03
N LYS A 58 -22.71 -19.95 -2.45
CA LYS A 58 -21.83 -20.54 -3.45
C LYS A 58 -22.03 -19.80 -4.77
N LYS A 59 -21.21 -18.79 -5.02
CA LYS A 59 -21.17 -18.03 -6.28
C LYS A 59 -20.73 -18.98 -7.39
N THR A 60 -21.69 -19.61 -8.07
CA THR A 60 -21.44 -20.43 -9.28
C THR A 60 -21.28 -19.51 -10.49
N GLY A 61 -20.27 -18.65 -10.46
CA GLY A 61 -19.76 -18.02 -11.68
C GLY A 61 -18.79 -18.99 -12.32
N SER A 62 -18.95 -19.28 -13.61
CA SER A 62 -17.98 -20.04 -14.39
C SER A 62 -16.61 -19.34 -14.35
N GLN A 63 -15.76 -19.71 -13.37
CA GLN A 63 -14.36 -19.29 -13.27
C GLN A 63 -13.46 -20.01 -14.27
N SER A 64 -14.03 -20.76 -15.22
CA SER A 64 -13.27 -21.67 -16.07
C SER A 64 -12.54 -20.98 -17.23
N GLN A 65 -12.85 -19.72 -17.56
CA GLN A 65 -12.24 -19.06 -18.73
C GLN A 65 -11.06 -18.15 -18.40
N CYS A 66 -10.86 -17.76 -17.14
CA CYS A 66 -9.72 -16.94 -16.70
C CYS A 66 -8.98 -17.54 -15.51
N SER A 67 -9.12 -18.84 -15.22
CA SER A 67 -8.36 -19.46 -14.10
C SER A 67 -6.85 -19.28 -14.24
N ALA A 68 -6.37 -19.10 -15.47
CA ALA A 68 -4.97 -18.87 -15.78
C ALA A 68 -4.55 -17.39 -15.75
N LEU A 69 -5.46 -16.40 -15.66
CA LEU A 69 -5.13 -14.97 -15.72
C LEU A 69 -5.76 -14.20 -14.56
N LYS A 70 -4.94 -13.56 -13.71
CA LYS A 70 -5.40 -12.70 -12.61
C LYS A 70 -4.68 -11.36 -12.66
N LEU A 71 -5.42 -10.26 -12.56
CA LEU A 71 -4.86 -8.94 -12.27
C LEU A 71 -4.92 -8.72 -10.75
N GLN A 72 -3.81 -8.32 -10.15
CA GLN A 72 -3.74 -7.93 -8.75
C GLN A 72 -3.32 -6.48 -8.63
N VAL A 73 -4.06 -5.71 -7.86
CA VAL A 73 -3.71 -4.32 -7.52
C VAL A 73 -2.67 -4.35 -6.42
N LEU A 74 -1.51 -3.75 -6.68
CA LEU A 74 -0.47 -3.51 -5.68
C LEU A 74 -0.57 -2.08 -5.13
N GLY A 75 -1.13 -1.14 -5.90
CA GLY A 75 -1.46 0.20 -5.45
C GLY A 75 -2.44 0.88 -6.42
N SER A 76 -3.24 1.79 -5.88
CA SER A 76 -4.33 2.49 -6.59
C SER A 76 -4.44 3.97 -6.24
N GLY A 77 -3.46 4.51 -5.49
CA GLY A 77 -3.36 5.94 -5.20
C GLY A 77 -2.61 6.70 -6.30
N GLY A 78 -2.64 8.04 -6.22
CA GLY A 78 -1.88 8.93 -7.08
C GLY A 78 -0.57 9.39 -6.42
N PRO A 79 -0.10 10.62 -6.71
CA PRO A 79 1.12 11.17 -6.14
C PRO A 79 0.92 11.77 -4.74
N GLU A 80 -0.29 11.67 -4.17
CA GLU A 80 -0.62 12.14 -2.83
C GLU A 80 0.19 11.39 -1.74
N ILE A 81 0.48 12.06 -0.62
CA ILE A 81 1.25 11.50 0.50
C ILE A 81 0.42 11.35 1.78
N ASP A 82 -0.86 11.69 1.72
CA ASP A 82 -1.79 11.74 2.86
C ASP A 82 -3.09 10.94 2.63
N ASP A 83 -3.17 10.16 1.55
CA ASP A 83 -4.35 9.35 1.21
C ASP A 83 -4.32 7.92 1.79
N GLY A 84 -3.17 7.50 2.33
CA GLY A 84 -2.98 6.17 2.92
C GLY A 84 -2.87 5.03 1.90
N LEU A 85 -2.64 5.34 0.62
CA LEU A 85 -2.57 4.36 -0.46
C LEU A 85 -1.14 4.22 -1.00
N ALA A 86 -0.81 3.03 -1.50
CA ALA A 86 0.32 2.87 -2.42
C ALA A 86 -0.08 3.43 -3.79
N SER A 87 0.84 4.08 -4.48
CA SER A 87 0.60 4.64 -5.81
C SER A 87 0.42 3.54 -6.87
N ALA A 88 -0.11 3.93 -8.03
CA ALA A 88 -0.47 3.06 -9.13
C ALA A 88 0.56 1.95 -9.42
N SER A 89 0.13 0.70 -9.24
CA SER A 89 0.91 -0.48 -9.59
C SER A 89 0.03 -1.73 -9.64
N PHE A 90 0.27 -2.57 -10.63
CA PHE A 90 -0.52 -3.78 -10.88
C PHE A 90 0.37 -4.95 -11.24
N LEU A 91 -0.10 -6.15 -10.93
CA LEU A 91 0.60 -7.39 -11.18
C LEU A 91 -0.30 -8.35 -11.95
N LEU A 92 0.15 -8.74 -13.14
CA LEU A 92 -0.51 -9.74 -13.97
C LEU A 92 0.06 -11.11 -13.66
N TRP A 93 -0.80 -11.99 -13.18
CA TRP A 93 -0.52 -13.38 -12.92
C TRP A 93 -0.97 -14.21 -14.11
N ILE A 94 -0.06 -15.00 -14.68
CA ILE A 94 -0.34 -15.93 -15.76
C ILE A 94 0.11 -17.31 -15.31
N GLU A 95 -0.82 -18.26 -15.29
CA GLU A 95 -0.61 -19.65 -14.83
C GLU A 95 -0.02 -19.70 -13.41
N GLY A 96 -0.58 -18.89 -12.50
CA GLY A 96 -0.17 -18.85 -11.09
C GLY A 96 1.15 -18.12 -10.82
N LYS A 97 1.82 -17.59 -11.84
CA LYS A 97 3.08 -16.84 -11.71
C LYS A 97 2.90 -15.37 -12.01
N ALA A 98 3.52 -14.52 -11.22
CA ALA A 98 3.58 -13.08 -11.44
C ALA A 98 4.48 -12.78 -12.66
N ARG A 99 3.88 -12.56 -13.84
CA ARG A 99 4.64 -12.45 -15.10
C ARG A 99 4.93 -11.01 -15.50
N VAL A 100 3.97 -10.10 -15.32
CA VAL A 100 4.10 -8.73 -15.81
C VAL A 100 3.70 -7.77 -14.72
N MET A 101 4.56 -6.79 -14.48
CA MET A 101 4.23 -5.64 -13.64
C MET A 101 3.82 -4.47 -14.53
N VAL A 102 2.74 -3.78 -14.17
CA VAL A 102 2.29 -2.55 -14.83
C VAL A 102 2.37 -1.42 -13.81
N ASP A 103 3.19 -0.43 -14.12
CA ASP A 103 3.61 0.68 -13.26
C ASP A 103 4.36 0.24 -11.98
N ALA A 104 5.19 1.14 -11.47
CA ALA A 104 6.01 0.97 -10.28
C ALA A 104 5.87 2.19 -9.37
N GLY A 105 4.64 2.47 -8.92
CA GLY A 105 4.34 3.55 -7.98
C GLY A 105 4.93 3.36 -6.58
N GLY A 106 4.96 4.42 -5.77
CA GLY A 106 5.44 4.38 -4.39
C GLY A 106 4.69 3.35 -3.53
N GLY A 107 5.40 2.63 -2.65
CA GLY A 107 4.81 1.59 -1.79
C GLY A 107 4.53 0.24 -2.48
N SER A 108 4.62 0.17 -3.80
CA SER A 108 4.35 -1.06 -4.58
C SER A 108 5.27 -2.23 -4.23
N SER A 109 6.55 -1.99 -3.90
CA SER A 109 7.53 -3.04 -3.58
C SER A 109 7.14 -3.85 -2.34
N LEU A 110 6.67 -3.18 -1.29
CA LEU A 110 6.16 -3.85 -0.09
C LEU A 110 4.91 -4.68 -0.40
N ASN A 111 4.02 -4.15 -1.23
CA ASN A 111 2.80 -4.87 -1.61
C ASN A 111 3.08 -6.04 -2.57
N PHE A 112 4.12 -5.94 -3.40
CA PHE A 112 4.62 -7.04 -4.22
C PHE A 112 5.08 -8.22 -3.35
N GLU A 113 5.86 -7.94 -2.29
CA GLU A 113 6.29 -8.95 -1.32
C GLU A 113 5.08 -9.59 -0.60
N LYS A 114 4.16 -8.77 -0.10
CA LYS A 114 2.92 -9.24 0.55
C LYS A 114 2.04 -10.09 -0.37
N ALA A 115 2.13 -9.87 -1.69
CA ALA A 115 1.40 -10.66 -2.67
C ALA A 115 1.94 -12.09 -2.84
N GLY A 116 3.10 -12.42 -2.23
CA GLY A 116 3.77 -13.70 -2.39
C GLY A 116 4.36 -13.89 -3.79
N ALA A 117 4.55 -12.80 -4.53
CA ALA A 117 5.09 -12.85 -5.88
C ALA A 117 6.59 -13.12 -5.85
N ASN A 118 7.06 -14.00 -6.74
CA ASN A 118 8.49 -14.22 -6.94
C ASN A 118 9.01 -13.25 -8.01
N PHE A 119 9.96 -12.39 -7.65
CA PHE A 119 10.55 -11.42 -8.58
C PHE A 119 11.21 -12.08 -9.80
N ASN A 120 11.73 -13.30 -9.64
CA ASN A 120 12.35 -14.04 -10.75
C ASN A 120 11.33 -14.56 -11.79
N ASP A 121 10.04 -14.61 -11.47
CA ASP A 121 9.00 -14.97 -12.44
C ASP A 121 8.64 -13.81 -13.39
N LEU A 122 9.01 -12.56 -13.05
CA LEU A 122 8.72 -11.40 -13.88
C LEU A 122 9.45 -11.49 -15.23
N GLN A 123 8.70 -11.18 -16.28
CA GLN A 123 9.15 -11.15 -17.67
C GLN A 123 9.26 -9.73 -18.20
N ALA A 124 8.51 -8.77 -17.64
CA ALA A 124 8.58 -7.36 -18.01
C ALA A 124 8.02 -6.45 -16.92
N ILE A 125 8.49 -5.20 -16.92
CA ILE A 125 7.83 -4.06 -16.26
C ILE A 125 7.35 -3.12 -17.36
N LEU A 126 6.08 -2.74 -17.32
CA LEU A 126 5.46 -1.81 -18.27
C LEU A 126 5.14 -0.51 -17.54
N LEU A 127 5.67 0.62 -17.99
CA LEU A 127 5.32 1.94 -17.50
C LEU A 127 4.29 2.56 -18.45
N THR A 128 3.11 2.90 -17.94
CA THR A 128 2.06 3.55 -18.73
C THR A 128 2.48 4.96 -19.12
N HIS A 129 3.07 5.69 -18.17
CA HIS A 129 3.70 7.00 -18.36
C HIS A 129 4.72 7.25 -17.24
N LEU A 130 5.35 8.43 -17.23
CA LEU A 130 6.53 8.72 -16.41
C LEU A 130 6.26 9.70 -15.26
N HIS A 131 5.01 9.79 -14.79
CA HIS A 131 4.76 10.48 -13.52
C HIS A 131 5.28 9.67 -12.33
N VAL A 132 5.51 10.36 -11.22
CA VAL A 132 6.14 9.80 -10.02
C VAL A 132 5.28 8.71 -9.37
N ASP A 133 3.96 8.87 -9.39
CA ASP A 133 2.98 7.91 -8.89
C ASP A 133 2.93 6.60 -9.70
N HIS A 134 3.53 6.57 -10.89
CA HIS A 134 3.65 5.38 -11.73
C HIS A 134 5.08 4.83 -11.81
N SER A 135 6.10 5.54 -11.30
CA SER A 135 7.50 5.21 -11.59
C SER A 135 8.48 5.31 -10.41
N ALA A 136 8.08 5.91 -9.28
CA ALA A 136 8.99 6.18 -8.16
C ALA A 136 9.69 4.93 -7.59
N ALA A 137 9.05 3.77 -7.61
CA ALA A 137 9.61 2.53 -7.11
C ALA A 137 10.44 1.75 -8.14
N LEU A 138 10.60 2.25 -9.39
CA LEU A 138 11.34 1.54 -10.44
C LEU A 138 12.77 1.16 -9.99
N ALA A 139 13.46 2.08 -9.32
CA ALA A 139 14.80 1.83 -8.78
C ALA A 139 14.85 0.69 -7.75
N VAL A 140 13.79 0.54 -6.95
CA VAL A 140 13.69 -0.57 -5.99
C VAL A 140 13.61 -1.90 -6.73
N TYR A 141 12.81 -1.98 -7.79
CA TYR A 141 12.71 -3.20 -8.60
C TYR A 141 13.97 -3.49 -9.42
N VAL A 142 14.65 -2.48 -9.94
CA VAL A 142 15.95 -2.66 -10.60
C VAL A 142 16.94 -3.28 -9.60
N LYS A 143 17.01 -2.74 -8.38
CA LYS A 143 17.92 -3.28 -7.35
C LYS A 143 17.48 -4.64 -6.81
N ALA A 144 16.18 -4.97 -6.84
CA ALA A 144 15.66 -6.26 -6.40
C ALA A 144 16.28 -7.44 -7.17
N GLY A 145 16.65 -7.27 -8.44
CA GLY A 145 17.32 -8.31 -9.23
C GLY A 145 18.61 -8.83 -8.58
N TYR A 146 19.41 -7.93 -7.99
CA TYR A 146 20.63 -8.29 -7.28
C TYR A 146 20.34 -9.15 -6.03
N PHE A 147 19.38 -8.71 -5.20
CA PHE A 147 19.06 -9.39 -3.93
C PHE A 147 18.25 -10.67 -4.09
N THR A 148 17.62 -10.88 -5.24
CA THR A 148 16.80 -12.06 -5.53
C THR A 148 17.51 -13.09 -6.40
N GLY A 149 18.77 -12.84 -6.77
CA GLY A 149 19.58 -13.76 -7.58
C GLY A 149 19.08 -13.88 -9.03
N ARG A 150 18.45 -12.83 -9.56
CA ARG A 150 17.92 -12.82 -10.92
C ARG A 150 19.07 -12.92 -11.93
N ASN A 151 18.97 -13.86 -12.86
CA ASN A 151 19.96 -14.11 -13.92
C ASN A 151 19.42 -13.90 -15.34
N LEU A 152 18.15 -13.52 -15.49
CA LEU A 152 17.54 -13.17 -16.77
C LEU A 152 17.38 -11.65 -16.89
N PRO A 153 17.55 -11.06 -18.08
CA PRO A 153 17.20 -9.66 -18.31
C PRO A 153 15.74 -9.38 -17.92
N LEU A 154 15.47 -8.20 -17.36
CA LEU A 154 14.10 -7.71 -17.11
C LEU A 154 13.84 -6.48 -17.98
N PRO A 155 13.16 -6.62 -19.14
CA PRO A 155 12.83 -5.48 -19.97
C PRO A 155 11.90 -4.53 -19.24
N VAL A 156 12.21 -3.22 -19.35
CA VAL A 156 11.34 -2.13 -18.92
C VAL A 156 10.86 -1.42 -20.19
N LEU A 157 9.54 -1.44 -20.42
CA LEU A 157 8.90 -0.87 -21.59
C LEU A 157 8.04 0.32 -21.16
N GLY A 158 7.92 1.33 -22.01
CA GLY A 158 7.08 2.49 -21.73
C GLY A 158 7.01 3.45 -22.91
N PRO A 159 6.50 4.67 -22.72
CA PRO A 159 6.24 5.59 -23.82
C PRO A 159 7.51 6.11 -24.50
N ALA A 160 7.37 6.42 -25.79
CA ALA A 160 8.29 7.33 -26.47
C ALA A 160 8.21 8.73 -25.85
N ALA A 161 9.15 9.61 -26.21
CA ALA A 161 9.10 11.00 -25.75
C ALA A 161 7.80 11.68 -26.20
N GLY A 162 7.23 12.52 -25.33
CA GLY A 162 5.97 13.19 -25.62
C GLY A 162 5.70 14.37 -24.67
N GLY A 163 5.28 15.50 -25.24
CA GLY A 163 5.05 16.73 -24.47
C GLY A 163 6.33 17.16 -23.73
N VAL A 164 6.24 17.30 -22.41
CA VAL A 164 7.37 17.64 -21.52
C VAL A 164 8.09 16.41 -20.96
N PHE A 165 7.63 15.19 -21.28
CA PHE A 165 8.21 13.96 -20.75
C PHE A 165 9.27 13.38 -21.70
N PRO A 166 10.40 12.88 -21.15
CA PRO A 166 11.40 12.17 -21.93
C PRO A 166 10.86 10.82 -22.43
N SER A 167 11.60 10.15 -23.31
CA SER A 167 11.35 8.72 -23.58
C SER A 167 11.66 7.87 -22.35
N THR A 168 11.09 6.67 -22.25
CA THR A 168 11.44 5.70 -21.21
C THR A 168 12.94 5.41 -21.14
N GLU A 169 13.60 5.31 -22.30
CA GLU A 169 15.06 5.13 -22.36
C GLU A 169 15.82 6.31 -21.73
N ALA A 170 15.47 7.55 -22.10
CA ALA A 170 16.11 8.73 -21.54
C ALA A 170 15.82 8.89 -20.04
N PHE A 171 14.63 8.50 -19.59
CA PHE A 171 14.27 8.45 -18.17
C PHE A 171 15.10 7.44 -17.37
N ILE A 172 15.22 6.20 -17.87
CA ILE A 172 16.05 5.16 -17.24
C ILE A 172 17.52 5.59 -17.22
N ASN A 173 18.03 6.14 -18.32
CA ASN A 173 19.39 6.67 -18.36
C ASN A 173 19.57 7.82 -17.35
N ALA A 174 18.59 8.71 -17.16
CA ALA A 174 18.69 9.76 -16.16
C ALA A 174 18.71 9.22 -14.72
N LEU A 175 17.99 8.12 -14.45
CA LEU A 175 17.95 7.47 -13.12
C LEU A 175 19.19 6.64 -12.80
N PHE A 176 19.73 5.94 -13.80
CA PHE A 176 20.72 4.89 -13.58
C PHE A 176 22.07 5.14 -14.26
N SER A 177 22.21 6.18 -15.09
CA SER A 177 23.48 6.40 -15.79
C SER A 177 24.63 6.73 -14.84
N ASP A 178 25.74 6.10 -15.13
CA ASP A 178 26.93 5.93 -14.31
C ASP A 178 27.89 7.13 -14.43
N ARG A 179 27.38 8.35 -14.67
CA ARG A 179 28.20 9.53 -15.05
C ARG A 179 29.32 9.90 -14.06
N GLY A 180 29.44 9.22 -12.92
CA GLY A 180 30.62 9.24 -12.04
C GLY A 180 30.78 8.06 -11.08
N GLY A 181 30.06 6.95 -11.25
CA GLY A 181 30.06 5.79 -10.33
C GLY A 181 28.69 5.09 -10.30
N SER A 182 28.66 3.79 -10.01
CA SER A 182 27.39 3.04 -9.95
C SER A 182 26.60 3.42 -8.69
N VAL A 183 25.45 4.08 -8.87
CA VAL A 183 24.48 4.36 -7.79
C VAL A 183 23.89 3.06 -7.23
N TYR A 184 23.89 1.98 -8.03
CA TYR A 184 23.41 0.65 -7.67
C TYR A 184 24.51 -0.38 -7.95
N PRO A 185 25.41 -0.64 -6.98
CA PRO A 185 26.52 -1.59 -7.14
C PRO A 185 26.05 -3.04 -7.34
#